data_AF-A0A957U7I9-F1
#
_entry.id   AF-A0A957U7I9-F1
#
_cell.length_a   1.000
_cell.length_b   1.000
_cell.length_c   1.000
_cell.angle_alpha   90.00
_cell.angle_beta   90.00
_cell.angle_gamma   90.00
#
_symmetry.space_group_name_H-M   'P 1'
#
loop_
_entity.id
_entity.type
_entity.pdbx_description
1 polymer ?
#
loop_
_entity_poly.entity_id
_entity_poly.type
_entity_poly.pdbx_seq_one_letter_code
_entity_poly.pdbx_strand_id
1 'polypeptide(L)'
;PAGGDPALWRDIGLFPFATEQPQRVFIIGPGGGLDFWFGLQSNAAEILGVEVNPGAVRLVRRYGAYNGDLYGRPDVDGGVDVVVDEGRSVLARTRDAYDLIFLSHVVTLAAERSGLALVENSAFTQEAFAAYLDHLTADGTLAVKLYDEPTLTRALATALAVLNQRGLADDAALAQVIVLLDTRPEEPIPLLMVRATPYSRDDVLSIGAVAREVGFTPLFLPGVLAQPPLDQVAAGEKTLAAVIAESQEDLTPVTDDRPFFYQFEVGLPRELRNLLGALVLLGLVGGVGVAWAVGRIADASGLRLSPLYFAALGAGFILVEVALIQQTRLFLGHPAVTAATVLGVLLLGGSAGSLLFSRRQENGAMSRL
;
A
#
# COMPACT_ATOMS: atom_id res chain seq x y z
N PRO A 1 -31.93 7.97 0.25
CA PRO A 1 -31.96 6.55 -0.22
C PRO A 1 -31.23 5.57 0.72
N ALA A 2 -30.07 5.94 1.28
CA ALA A 2 -29.22 5.05 2.10
C ALA A 2 -29.66 4.85 3.57
N GLY A 3 -30.36 5.81 4.19
CA GLY A 3 -30.63 5.77 5.64
C GLY A 3 -31.52 4.60 6.11
N GLY A 4 -32.18 3.88 5.21
CA GLY A 4 -33.07 2.76 5.53
C GLY A 4 -32.48 1.36 5.26
N ASP A 5 -31.24 1.23 4.78
CA ASP A 5 -30.63 -0.07 4.52
C ASP A 5 -29.87 -0.58 5.77
N PRO A 6 -30.37 -1.63 6.45
CA PRO A 6 -29.71 -2.17 7.65
C PRO A 6 -28.30 -2.68 7.38
N ALA A 7 -27.94 -3.00 6.13
CA ALA A 7 -26.61 -3.49 5.79
C ALA A 7 -25.56 -2.40 5.96
N LEU A 8 -25.85 -1.14 5.58
CA LEU A 8 -24.92 -0.02 5.70
C LEU A 8 -24.62 0.31 7.16
N TRP A 9 -25.65 0.33 8.00
CA TRP A 9 -25.52 0.56 9.44
C TRP A 9 -24.80 -0.57 10.19
N ARG A 10 -24.71 -1.73 9.56
CA ARG A 10 -24.03 -2.90 10.10
C ARG A 10 -22.61 -3.03 9.61
N ASP A 11 -22.18 -2.30 8.58
CA ASP A 11 -20.82 -2.43 8.05
C ASP A 11 -19.77 -2.07 9.12
N ILE A 12 -18.77 -2.94 9.30
CA ILE A 12 -17.70 -2.72 10.29
C ILE A 12 -16.88 -1.45 10.05
N GLY A 13 -16.86 -0.95 8.81
CA GLY A 13 -16.23 0.31 8.44
C GLY A 13 -16.91 1.54 9.05
N LEU A 14 -18.18 1.47 9.46
CA LEU A 14 -18.85 2.55 10.18
C LEU A 14 -18.37 2.64 11.65
N PHE A 15 -17.84 1.55 12.20
CA PHE A 15 -17.48 1.46 13.61
C PHE A 15 -16.55 2.58 14.10
N PRO A 16 -15.37 2.85 13.46
CA PRO A 16 -14.48 3.92 13.93
C PRO A 16 -15.12 5.31 13.85
N PHE A 17 -16.00 5.55 12.87
CA PHE A 17 -16.74 6.81 12.76
C PHE A 17 -17.76 6.96 13.89
N ALA A 18 -18.42 5.87 14.26
CA ALA A 18 -19.43 5.86 15.32
C ALA A 18 -18.81 5.95 16.73
N THR A 19 -17.64 5.34 16.97
CA THR A 19 -17.01 5.33 18.29
C THR A 19 -16.11 6.54 18.54
N GLU A 20 -15.33 6.96 17.54
CA GLU A 20 -14.39 8.09 17.72
C GLU A 20 -15.07 9.45 17.48
N GLN A 21 -16.23 9.50 16.80
CA GLN A 21 -16.97 10.73 16.46
C GLN A 21 -16.05 11.83 15.87
N PRO A 22 -15.29 11.53 14.80
CA PRO A 22 -14.23 12.42 14.30
C PRO A 22 -14.81 13.70 13.68
N GLN A 23 -14.14 14.83 13.89
CA GLN A 23 -14.50 16.08 13.19
C GLN A 23 -13.78 16.19 11.85
N ARG A 24 -12.51 15.79 11.80
CA ARG A 24 -11.69 15.85 10.57
C ARG A 24 -11.25 14.46 10.13
N VAL A 25 -11.66 14.06 8.93
CA VAL A 25 -11.43 12.71 8.40
C VAL A 25 -10.60 12.76 7.13
N PHE A 26 -9.57 11.90 7.06
CA PHE A 26 -8.80 11.61 5.85
C PHE A 26 -9.09 10.18 5.39
N ILE A 27 -9.60 10.01 4.17
CA ILE A 27 -9.97 8.71 3.61
C ILE A 27 -9.06 8.39 2.43
N ILE A 28 -8.39 7.24 2.46
CA ILE A 28 -7.58 6.74 1.35
C ILE A 28 -8.36 5.69 0.57
N GLY A 29 -8.55 5.93 -0.72
CA GLY A 29 -9.27 5.03 -1.63
C GLY A 29 -10.77 4.96 -1.37
N PRO A 30 -11.51 6.09 -1.29
CA PRO A 30 -12.94 6.09 -1.00
C PRO A 30 -13.81 5.43 -2.08
N GLY A 31 -13.27 5.16 -3.28
CA GLY A 31 -13.91 4.37 -4.32
C GLY A 31 -15.33 4.83 -4.69
N GLY A 32 -16.33 4.04 -4.30
CA GLY A 32 -17.75 4.33 -4.56
C GLY A 32 -18.39 5.36 -3.61
N GLY A 33 -17.69 5.78 -2.57
CA GLY A 33 -18.13 6.79 -1.60
C GLY A 33 -18.79 6.22 -0.33
N LEU A 34 -18.72 4.92 -0.07
CA LEU A 34 -19.25 4.33 1.17
C LEU A 34 -18.59 4.94 2.42
N ASP A 35 -17.28 5.16 2.35
CA ASP A 35 -16.52 5.74 3.47
C ASP A 35 -16.88 7.21 3.72
N PHE A 36 -17.25 7.95 2.66
CA PHE A 36 -17.84 9.29 2.80
C PHE A 36 -19.20 9.22 3.47
N TRP A 37 -20.01 8.22 3.13
CA TRP A 37 -21.29 8.03 3.79
C TRP A 37 -21.12 7.78 5.29
N PHE A 38 -20.10 7.04 5.73
CA PHE A 38 -19.78 6.87 7.15
C PHE A 38 -19.44 8.21 7.82
N GLY A 39 -18.52 9.01 7.24
CA GLY A 39 -18.17 10.33 7.77
C GLY A 39 -19.36 11.28 7.85
N LEU A 40 -20.26 11.22 6.88
CA LEU A 40 -21.51 12.00 6.90
C LEU A 40 -22.46 11.53 7.99
N GLN A 41 -22.53 10.23 8.31
CA GLN A 41 -23.37 9.73 9.41
C GLN A 41 -22.80 10.10 10.79
N SER A 42 -21.48 10.24 10.93
CA SER A 42 -20.84 10.71 12.16
C SER A 42 -20.83 12.23 12.30
N ASN A 43 -21.47 12.97 11.38
CA ASN A 43 -21.46 14.44 11.34
C ASN A 43 -20.03 15.03 11.36
N ALA A 44 -19.09 14.38 10.67
CA ALA A 44 -17.75 14.93 10.50
C ALA A 44 -17.84 16.30 9.82
N ALA A 45 -17.10 17.27 10.36
CA ALA A 45 -17.11 18.64 9.87
C ALA A 45 -16.33 18.78 8.56
N GLU A 46 -15.25 18.01 8.39
CA GLU A 46 -14.40 18.03 7.19
C GLU A 46 -14.03 16.61 6.78
N ILE A 47 -14.28 16.27 5.52
CA ILE A 47 -13.98 14.95 4.96
C ILE A 47 -13.14 15.14 3.68
N LEU A 48 -11.88 14.71 3.73
CA LEU A 48 -10.99 14.68 2.58
C LEU A 48 -10.77 13.24 2.13
N GLY A 49 -11.19 12.93 0.91
CA GLY A 49 -10.93 11.65 0.27
C GLY A 49 -9.86 11.75 -0.80
N VAL A 50 -8.98 10.76 -0.86
CA VAL A 50 -7.95 10.67 -1.90
C VAL A 50 -8.15 9.41 -2.72
N GLU A 51 -8.50 9.57 -3.99
CA GLU A 51 -8.82 8.48 -4.91
C GLU A 51 -7.87 8.50 -6.12
N VAL A 52 -7.10 7.42 -6.29
CA VAL A 52 -6.13 7.29 -7.38
C VAL A 52 -6.80 7.17 -8.75
N ASN A 53 -8.04 6.66 -8.81
CA ASN A 53 -8.76 6.43 -10.06
C ASN A 53 -9.69 7.60 -10.40
N PRO A 54 -9.32 8.49 -11.34
CA PRO A 54 -10.21 9.59 -11.76
C PRO A 54 -11.51 9.11 -12.40
N GLY A 55 -11.55 7.88 -12.92
CA GLY A 55 -12.77 7.25 -13.44
C GLY A 55 -13.80 6.99 -12.35
N ALA A 56 -13.37 6.52 -11.18
CA ALA A 56 -14.24 6.30 -10.03
C ALA A 56 -14.84 7.63 -9.55
N VAL A 57 -14.01 8.66 -9.37
CA VAL A 57 -14.47 10.01 -8.97
C VAL A 57 -15.47 10.60 -9.97
N ARG A 58 -15.20 10.50 -11.28
CA ARG A 58 -16.14 10.94 -12.32
C ARG A 58 -17.46 10.18 -12.26
N LEU A 59 -17.42 8.87 -12.01
CA LEU A 59 -18.61 8.04 -11.94
C LEU A 59 -19.48 8.44 -10.73
N VAL A 60 -18.88 8.55 -9.54
CA VAL A 60 -19.59 8.95 -8.31
C VAL A 60 -20.23 10.33 -8.48
N ARG A 61 -19.48 11.32 -9.01
CA ARG A 61 -20.02 12.66 -9.29
C ARG A 61 -21.13 12.65 -10.35
N ARG A 62 -20.97 11.88 -11.44
CA ARG A 62 -22.00 11.75 -12.50
C ARG A 62 -23.31 11.19 -11.98
N TYR A 63 -23.25 10.27 -11.01
CA TYR A 63 -24.41 9.67 -10.36
C TYR A 63 -24.76 10.33 -9.01
N GLY A 64 -24.35 11.58 -8.79
CA GLY A 64 -24.62 12.37 -7.57
C GLY A 64 -26.09 12.34 -7.16
N ALA A 65 -27.01 12.55 -8.11
CA ALA A 65 -28.45 12.51 -7.84
C ALA A 65 -28.96 11.15 -7.32
N TYR A 66 -28.29 10.05 -7.66
CA TYR A 66 -28.64 8.70 -7.21
C TYR A 66 -28.01 8.37 -5.85
N ASN A 67 -26.71 8.68 -5.68
CA ASN A 67 -25.96 8.32 -4.47
C ASN A 67 -26.09 9.34 -3.33
N GLY A 68 -26.78 10.46 -3.55
CA GLY A 68 -26.95 11.50 -2.54
C GLY A 68 -25.78 12.49 -2.50
N ASP A 69 -25.11 12.68 -3.64
CA ASP A 69 -24.02 13.61 -3.90
C ASP A 69 -22.86 13.51 -2.88
N LEU A 70 -22.45 12.27 -2.59
CA LEU A 70 -21.48 11.94 -1.53
C LEU A 70 -20.15 12.71 -1.66
N TYR A 71 -19.76 13.11 -2.87
CA TYR A 71 -18.51 13.84 -3.16
C TYR A 71 -18.72 15.35 -3.38
N GLY A 72 -19.94 15.85 -3.18
CA GLY A 72 -20.31 17.24 -3.47
C GLY A 72 -21.16 17.91 -2.40
N ARG A 73 -21.42 17.25 -1.26
CA ARG A 73 -22.31 17.70 -0.17
C ARG A 73 -22.00 19.14 0.28
N PRO A 74 -22.81 20.14 -0.13
CA PRO A 74 -22.56 21.53 0.22
C PRO A 74 -23.06 21.87 1.63
N ASP A 75 -23.77 20.95 2.28
CA ASP A 75 -24.36 21.08 3.61
C ASP A 75 -23.41 20.66 4.75
N VAL A 76 -22.18 20.30 4.43
CA VAL A 76 -21.11 20.02 5.41
C VAL A 76 -20.26 21.29 5.56
N ASP A 77 -20.34 21.94 6.72
CA ASP A 77 -19.76 23.28 6.97
C ASP A 77 -18.24 23.37 6.73
N GLY A 78 -17.47 22.34 7.11
CA GLY A 78 -16.02 22.27 6.88
C GLY A 78 -15.63 21.66 5.52
N GLY A 79 -16.61 21.19 4.75
CA GLY A 79 -16.45 20.75 3.38
C GLY A 79 -16.25 19.25 3.19
N VAL A 80 -16.63 18.81 2.00
CA VAL A 80 -16.42 17.47 1.46
C VAL A 80 -15.58 17.63 0.21
N ASP A 81 -14.34 17.13 0.23
CA ASP A 81 -13.43 17.23 -0.91
C ASP A 81 -12.88 15.87 -1.33
N VAL A 82 -12.67 15.72 -2.63
CA VAL A 82 -12.07 14.53 -3.23
C VAL A 82 -10.95 14.95 -4.16
N VAL A 83 -9.74 14.55 -3.79
CA VAL A 83 -8.52 14.77 -4.56
C VAL A 83 -8.21 13.51 -5.37
N VAL A 84 -7.97 13.69 -6.67
CA VAL A 84 -7.47 12.63 -7.54
C VAL A 84 -5.95 12.63 -7.47
N ASP A 85 -5.39 11.80 -6.60
CA ASP A 85 -3.95 11.60 -6.43
C ASP A 85 -3.70 10.32 -5.61
N GLU A 86 -2.45 10.03 -5.27
CA GLU A 86 -2.07 8.95 -4.36
C GLU A 86 -2.14 9.42 -2.88
N GLY A 87 -2.73 8.58 -2.02
CA GLY A 87 -3.06 8.91 -0.62
C GLY A 87 -1.87 9.38 0.21
N ARG A 88 -0.75 8.63 0.17
CA ARG A 88 0.47 9.00 0.90
C ARG A 88 1.08 10.28 0.35
N SER A 89 1.04 10.47 -0.96
CA SER A 89 1.57 11.65 -1.64
C SER A 89 0.80 12.92 -1.26
N VAL A 90 -0.52 12.83 -1.10
CA VAL A 90 -1.34 13.94 -0.56
C VAL A 90 -1.00 14.19 0.90
N LEU A 91 -0.96 13.13 1.72
CA LEU A 91 -0.68 13.26 3.15
C LEU A 91 0.70 13.87 3.41
N ALA A 92 1.72 13.46 2.66
CA ALA A 92 3.08 13.98 2.77
C ALA A 92 3.23 15.47 2.42
N ARG A 93 2.27 16.05 1.68
CA ARG A 93 2.31 17.47 1.29
C ARG A 93 1.52 18.37 2.23
N THR A 94 0.59 17.81 3.01
CA THR A 94 -0.16 18.59 3.98
C THR A 94 0.60 18.71 5.30
N ARG A 95 0.18 19.66 6.13
CA ARG A 95 0.61 19.81 7.54
C ARG A 95 -0.54 19.58 8.52
N ASP A 96 -1.66 19.12 7.98
CA ASP A 96 -2.91 18.93 8.68
C ASP A 96 -2.89 17.64 9.52
N ALA A 97 -3.49 17.71 10.70
CA ALA A 97 -3.76 16.56 11.53
C ALA A 97 -5.25 16.17 11.45
N TYR A 98 -5.53 14.88 11.57
CA TYR A 98 -6.87 14.30 11.41
C TYR A 98 -7.27 13.50 12.65
N ASP A 99 -8.56 13.51 12.99
CA ASP A 99 -9.11 12.70 14.07
C ASP A 99 -9.27 11.25 13.64
N LEU A 100 -9.52 11.02 12.34
CA LEU A 100 -9.60 9.69 11.76
C LEU A 100 -8.90 9.65 10.41
N ILE A 101 -7.91 8.76 10.29
CA ILE A 101 -7.37 8.31 9.00
C ILE A 101 -7.94 6.93 8.72
N PHE A 102 -8.65 6.77 7.61
CA PHE A 102 -9.38 5.55 7.29
C PHE A 102 -8.94 4.94 5.95
N LEU A 103 -8.61 3.66 6.00
CA LEU A 103 -8.30 2.81 4.85
C LEU A 103 -9.33 1.67 4.80
N SER A 104 -10.05 1.56 3.70
CA SER A 104 -11.08 0.54 3.52
C SER A 104 -10.84 -0.21 2.22
N HIS A 105 -10.28 -1.43 2.32
CA HIS A 105 -10.19 -2.31 1.14
C HIS A 105 -9.57 -1.61 -0.09
N VAL A 106 -8.48 -0.85 0.14
CA VAL A 106 -7.88 0.12 -0.81
C VAL A 106 -7.39 -0.54 -2.11
N VAL A 107 -7.28 -1.87 -2.17
CA VAL A 107 -7.02 -2.64 -3.38
C VAL A 107 -8.16 -3.62 -3.59
N THR A 108 -8.74 -3.67 -4.79
CA THR A 108 -9.86 -4.58 -5.05
C THR A 108 -9.42 -6.05 -4.96
N LEU A 109 -10.22 -6.88 -4.26
CA LEU A 109 -10.07 -8.35 -4.21
C LEU A 109 -9.89 -9.00 -5.59
N ALA A 110 -10.54 -8.46 -6.62
CA ALA A 110 -10.40 -8.98 -7.99
C ALA A 110 -8.97 -8.74 -8.55
N ALA A 111 -8.35 -7.60 -8.22
CA ALA A 111 -6.96 -7.35 -8.54
C ALA A 111 -6.07 -8.33 -7.76
N GLU A 112 -6.26 -8.43 -6.44
CA GLU A 112 -5.51 -9.33 -5.54
C GLU A 112 -5.54 -10.80 -6.00
N ARG A 113 -6.74 -11.37 -6.22
CA ARG A 113 -6.97 -12.77 -6.61
C ARG A 113 -6.52 -13.10 -8.05
N SER A 114 -6.18 -12.09 -8.86
CA SER A 114 -5.77 -12.27 -10.27
C SER A 114 -4.26 -12.38 -10.50
N GLY A 115 -3.47 -12.59 -9.44
CA GLY A 115 -2.00 -12.74 -9.54
C GLY A 115 -1.24 -11.41 -9.41
N LEU A 116 -1.89 -10.38 -8.88
CA LEU A 116 -1.28 -9.08 -8.59
C LEU A 116 -0.70 -8.99 -7.16
N ALA A 117 -0.39 -10.12 -6.50
CA ALA A 117 0.29 -10.14 -5.20
C ALA A 117 1.64 -9.38 -5.23
N LEU A 118 2.27 -9.29 -6.42
CA LEU A 118 3.49 -8.51 -6.67
C LEU A 118 3.22 -7.06 -7.11
N VAL A 119 1.98 -6.56 -7.00
CA VAL A 119 1.74 -5.13 -7.18
C VAL A 119 2.21 -4.41 -5.93
N GLU A 120 3.16 -3.50 -6.13
CA GLU A 120 3.65 -2.61 -5.09
C GLU A 120 2.46 -1.83 -4.49
N ASN A 121 2.25 -2.02 -3.19
CA ASN A 121 1.26 -1.34 -2.39
C ASN A 121 1.95 -0.52 -1.31
N SER A 122 2.22 0.74 -1.66
CA SER A 122 2.83 1.71 -0.77
C SER A 122 1.95 2.07 0.42
N ALA A 123 0.62 1.85 0.37
CA ALA A 123 -0.29 2.30 1.43
C ALA A 123 -0.18 1.51 2.74
N PHE A 124 0.47 0.33 2.72
CA PHE A 124 0.60 -0.54 3.89
C PHE A 124 2.04 -0.78 4.34
N THR A 125 2.96 0.13 4.00
CA THR A 125 4.36 0.06 4.46
C THR A 125 4.53 0.70 5.83
N GLN A 126 5.63 0.39 6.52
CA GLN A 126 6.00 1.03 7.77
C GLN A 126 6.12 2.55 7.60
N GLU A 127 6.65 3.03 6.48
CA GLU A 127 6.73 4.45 6.16
C GLU A 127 5.35 5.09 6.00
N ALA A 128 4.40 4.35 5.43
CA ALA A 128 3.00 4.78 5.33
C ALA A 128 2.34 4.87 6.70
N PHE A 129 2.45 3.80 7.51
CA PHE A 129 1.90 3.77 8.86
C PHE A 129 2.51 4.84 9.76
N ALA A 130 3.82 5.09 9.64
CA ALA A 130 4.48 6.19 10.32
C ALA A 130 3.89 7.54 9.90
N ALA A 131 3.73 7.78 8.59
CA ALA A 131 3.11 8.99 8.09
C ALA A 131 1.65 9.15 8.57
N TYR A 132 0.87 8.07 8.61
CA TYR A 132 -0.50 8.10 9.13
C TYR A 132 -0.51 8.54 10.59
N LEU A 133 0.27 7.86 11.44
CA LEU A 133 0.33 8.18 12.87
C LEU A 133 0.87 9.60 13.15
N ASP A 134 1.77 10.12 12.30
CA ASP A 134 2.29 11.50 12.43
C ASP A 134 1.29 12.58 12.04
N HIS A 135 0.24 12.23 11.28
CA HIS A 135 -0.85 13.13 10.88
C HIS A 135 -2.12 12.87 11.67
N LEU A 136 -2.07 12.13 12.78
CA LEU A 136 -3.18 12.03 13.72
C LEU A 136 -3.17 13.18 14.73
N THR A 137 -4.35 13.60 15.17
CA THR A 137 -4.48 14.40 16.40
C THR A 137 -4.07 13.57 17.63
N ALA A 138 -3.91 14.20 18.79
CA ALA A 138 -3.50 13.49 20.01
C ALA A 138 -4.46 12.35 20.38
N ASP A 139 -5.76 12.54 20.13
CA ASP A 139 -6.81 11.55 20.36
C ASP A 139 -7.20 10.80 19.06
N GLY A 140 -6.46 11.05 17.97
CA GLY A 140 -6.78 10.56 16.63
C GLY A 140 -6.50 9.06 16.47
N THR A 141 -7.23 8.45 15.54
CA THR A 141 -7.17 7.01 15.27
C THR A 141 -6.90 6.73 13.79
N LEU A 142 -5.98 5.80 13.52
CA LEU A 142 -5.85 5.12 12.24
C LEU A 142 -6.75 3.88 12.27
N ALA A 143 -7.68 3.78 11.32
CA ALA A 143 -8.54 2.60 11.19
C ALA A 143 -8.38 1.97 9.80
N VAL A 144 -8.18 0.66 9.79
CA VAL A 144 -7.87 -0.12 8.59
C VAL A 144 -8.82 -1.32 8.52
N LYS A 145 -9.75 -1.29 7.55
CA LYS A 145 -10.64 -2.39 7.23
C LYS A 145 -9.97 -3.30 6.19
N LEU A 146 -9.77 -4.56 6.57
CA LEU A 146 -8.92 -5.55 5.90
C LEU A 146 -9.77 -6.72 5.38
N TYR A 147 -9.17 -7.65 4.63
CA TYR A 147 -9.93 -8.71 3.96
C TYR A 147 -10.08 -9.97 4.78
N ASP A 148 -9.06 -10.32 5.56
CA ASP A 148 -8.92 -11.63 6.20
C ASP A 148 -7.85 -11.60 7.31
N GLU A 149 -7.61 -12.74 7.95
CA GLU A 149 -6.64 -12.88 9.03
C GLU A 149 -5.18 -12.59 8.60
N PRO A 150 -4.66 -13.08 7.45
CA PRO A 150 -3.30 -12.75 7.01
C PRO A 150 -3.08 -11.24 6.79
N THR A 151 -4.04 -10.56 6.15
CA THR A 151 -3.98 -9.11 5.97
C THR A 151 -4.05 -8.36 7.29
N LEU A 152 -4.89 -8.80 8.23
CA LEU A 152 -4.92 -8.29 9.61
C LEU A 152 -3.56 -8.44 10.31
N THR A 153 -3.02 -9.65 10.34
CA THR A 153 -1.82 -9.94 11.12
C THR A 153 -0.61 -9.20 10.57
N ARG A 154 -0.48 -9.09 9.24
CA ARG A 154 0.58 -8.27 8.61
C ARG A 154 0.41 -6.77 8.84
N ALA A 155 -0.81 -6.25 8.79
CA ALA A 155 -1.08 -4.83 9.11
C ALA A 155 -0.77 -4.51 10.57
N LEU A 156 -1.17 -5.39 11.49
CA LEU A 156 -0.85 -5.29 12.91
C LEU A 156 0.67 -5.35 13.15
N ALA A 157 1.36 -6.29 12.51
CA ALA A 157 2.82 -6.39 12.56
C ALA A 157 3.50 -5.11 12.08
N THR A 158 2.99 -4.52 10.99
CA THR A 158 3.50 -3.26 10.45
C THR A 158 3.27 -2.10 11.40
N ALA A 159 2.08 -1.98 11.99
CA ALA A 159 1.77 -0.95 13.00
C ALA A 159 2.67 -1.07 14.23
N LEU A 160 2.80 -2.28 14.79
CA LEU A 160 3.63 -2.51 15.97
C LEU A 160 5.12 -2.28 15.67
N ALA A 161 5.61 -2.63 14.48
CA ALA A 161 6.97 -2.29 14.07
C ALA A 161 7.24 -0.78 14.07
N VAL A 162 6.29 0.03 13.59
CA VAL A 162 6.39 1.49 13.62
C VAL A 162 6.35 2.03 15.05
N LEU A 163 5.46 1.53 15.91
CA LEU A 163 5.39 1.92 17.31
C LEU A 163 6.67 1.53 18.08
N ASN A 164 7.26 0.38 17.75
CA ASN A 164 8.52 -0.07 18.33
C ASN A 164 9.70 0.81 17.90
N GLN A 165 9.72 1.29 16.65
CA GLN A 165 10.70 2.29 16.20
C GLN A 165 10.58 3.63 16.94
N ARG A 166 9.38 3.95 17.46
CA ARG A 166 9.13 5.10 18.35
C ARG A 166 9.51 4.83 19.81
N GLY A 167 10.10 3.67 20.10
CA GLY A 167 10.62 3.32 21.43
C GLY A 167 9.62 2.64 22.36
N LEU A 168 8.46 2.22 21.86
CA LEU A 168 7.51 1.40 22.63
C LEU A 168 7.94 -0.06 22.61
N ALA A 169 7.69 -0.77 23.71
CA ALA A 169 7.75 -2.24 23.73
C ALA A 169 6.42 -2.82 23.20
N ASP A 170 6.40 -4.09 22.80
CA ASP A 170 5.22 -4.74 22.18
C ASP A 170 3.94 -4.60 23.04
N ASP A 171 4.04 -4.74 24.36
CA ASP A 171 2.93 -4.61 25.30
C ASP A 171 2.41 -3.16 25.39
N ALA A 172 3.32 -2.18 25.44
CA ALA A 172 3.00 -0.77 25.44
C ALA A 172 2.43 -0.29 24.10
N ALA A 173 2.91 -0.85 22.99
CA ALA A 173 2.40 -0.59 21.66
C ALA A 173 0.99 -1.18 21.47
N LEU A 174 0.75 -2.41 21.97
CA LEU A 174 -0.57 -3.04 21.99
C LEU A 174 -1.60 -2.25 22.81
N ALA A 175 -1.18 -1.47 23.82
CA ALA A 175 -2.10 -0.59 24.55
C ALA A 175 -2.77 0.48 23.65
N GLN A 176 -2.24 0.73 22.45
CA GLN A 176 -2.79 1.64 21.44
C GLN A 176 -3.65 0.96 20.38
N VAL A 177 -3.91 -0.34 20.49
CA VAL A 177 -4.51 -1.17 19.43
C VAL A 177 -5.83 -1.76 19.89
N ILE A 178 -6.84 -1.73 19.00
CA ILE A 178 -8.06 -2.52 19.09
C ILE A 178 -8.21 -3.34 17.81
N VAL A 179 -8.62 -4.60 17.94
CA VAL A 179 -8.90 -5.48 16.80
C VAL A 179 -10.30 -6.08 16.93
N LEU A 180 -11.12 -5.85 15.91
CA LEU A 180 -12.49 -6.36 15.81
C LEU A 180 -12.66 -7.19 14.53
N LEU A 181 -13.64 -8.08 14.57
CA LEU A 181 -13.98 -8.97 13.46
C LEU A 181 -15.48 -8.97 13.20
N ASP A 182 -15.88 -8.76 11.95
CA ASP A 182 -17.24 -9.05 11.48
C ASP A 182 -17.29 -10.48 10.95
N THR A 183 -17.98 -11.36 11.68
CA THR A 183 -18.09 -12.78 11.37
C THR A 183 -19.36 -13.15 10.60
N ARG A 184 -20.15 -12.15 10.17
CA ARG A 184 -21.40 -12.39 9.42
C ARG A 184 -21.15 -12.77 7.95
N PRO A 185 -20.17 -12.17 7.23
CA PRO A 185 -19.79 -12.65 5.90
C PRO A 185 -19.13 -14.04 5.98
N GLU A 186 -19.07 -14.76 4.85
CA GLU A 186 -18.44 -16.08 4.76
C GLU A 186 -16.94 -16.03 5.10
N GLU A 187 -16.24 -15.03 4.58
CA GLU A 187 -14.88 -14.65 4.97
C GLU A 187 -14.98 -13.51 5.99
N PRO A 188 -14.60 -13.72 7.28
CA PRO A 188 -14.70 -12.69 8.29
C PRO A 188 -13.88 -11.44 7.95
N ILE A 189 -14.45 -10.25 8.17
CA ILE A 189 -13.82 -8.97 7.80
C ILE A 189 -13.19 -8.33 9.05
N PRO A 190 -11.85 -8.21 9.12
CA PRO A 190 -11.19 -7.57 10.24
C PRO A 190 -11.16 -6.05 10.14
N LEU A 191 -11.19 -5.41 11.31
CA LEU A 191 -10.92 -3.99 11.50
C LEU A 191 -9.80 -3.84 12.54
N LEU A 192 -8.71 -3.20 12.10
CA LEU A 192 -7.61 -2.78 12.96
C LEU A 192 -7.77 -1.29 13.28
N MET A 193 -7.75 -0.93 14.55
CA MET A 193 -7.74 0.46 15.02
C MET A 193 -6.46 0.71 15.82
N VAL A 194 -5.71 1.75 15.47
CA VAL A 194 -4.46 2.17 16.13
C VAL A 194 -4.59 3.64 16.49
N ARG A 195 -4.65 3.94 17.79
CA ARG A 195 -4.75 5.33 18.28
C ARG A 195 -3.35 5.93 18.45
N ALA A 196 -3.23 7.25 18.36
CA ALA A 196 -1.95 7.95 18.59
C ALA A 196 -1.42 7.79 20.04
N THR A 197 -2.33 7.60 21.00
CA THR A 197 -2.03 7.35 22.42
C THR A 197 -2.74 6.09 22.94
N PRO A 198 -2.28 5.49 24.05
CA PRO A 198 -2.93 4.31 24.63
C PRO A 198 -4.42 4.53 24.95
N TYR A 199 -5.23 3.50 24.72
CA TYR A 199 -6.64 3.53 25.11
C TYR A 199 -6.78 3.56 26.63
N SER A 200 -7.70 4.38 27.14
CA SER A 200 -8.06 4.34 28.55
C SER A 200 -8.89 3.08 28.84
N ARG A 201 -8.91 2.62 30.09
CA ARG A 201 -9.76 1.48 30.48
C ARG A 201 -11.25 1.75 30.19
N ASP A 202 -11.69 2.99 30.39
CA ASP A 202 -13.08 3.39 30.15
C ASP A 202 -13.39 3.40 28.64
N ASP A 203 -12.42 3.77 27.79
CA ASP A 203 -12.56 3.69 26.34
C ASP A 203 -12.74 2.24 25.91
N VAL A 204 -11.86 1.34 26.37
CA VAL A 204 -11.89 -0.08 25.98
C VAL A 204 -13.20 -0.74 26.40
N LEU A 205 -13.71 -0.43 27.59
CA LEU A 205 -14.98 -0.97 28.07
C LEU A 205 -16.16 -0.43 27.27
N SER A 206 -16.17 0.87 26.97
CA SER A 206 -17.19 1.53 26.15
C SER A 206 -17.21 0.95 24.73
N ILE A 207 -16.06 0.95 24.05
CA ILE A 207 -15.88 0.42 22.69
C ILE A 207 -16.23 -1.07 22.64
N GLY A 208 -15.77 -1.86 23.62
CA GLY A 208 -16.08 -3.29 23.70
C GLY A 208 -17.55 -3.60 24.00
N ALA A 209 -18.28 -2.70 24.67
CA ALA A 209 -19.72 -2.81 24.82
C ALA A 209 -20.45 -2.55 23.49
N VAL A 210 -20.08 -1.46 22.79
CA VAL A 210 -20.64 -1.12 21.47
C VAL A 210 -20.37 -2.25 20.47
N ALA A 211 -19.13 -2.77 20.39
CA ALA A 211 -18.77 -3.86 19.50
C ALA A 211 -19.68 -5.08 19.69
N ARG A 212 -19.93 -5.49 20.95
CA ARG A 212 -20.82 -6.61 21.25
C ARG A 212 -22.28 -6.31 20.92
N GLU A 213 -22.75 -5.09 21.17
CA GLU A 213 -24.12 -4.68 20.87
C GLU A 213 -24.42 -4.72 19.37
N VAL A 214 -23.48 -4.25 18.54
CA VAL A 214 -23.62 -4.26 17.07
C VAL A 214 -23.25 -5.61 16.43
N GLY A 215 -22.78 -6.56 17.23
CA GLY A 215 -22.51 -7.95 16.82
C GLY A 215 -21.12 -8.20 16.24
N PHE A 216 -20.15 -7.32 16.46
CA PHE A 216 -18.75 -7.56 16.13
C PHE A 216 -18.06 -8.38 17.23
N THR A 217 -17.15 -9.25 16.81
CA THR A 217 -16.36 -10.09 17.72
C THR A 217 -15.03 -9.40 18.03
N PRO A 218 -14.75 -9.00 19.28
CA PRO A 218 -13.45 -8.46 19.62
C PRO A 218 -12.39 -9.57 19.65
N LEU A 219 -11.29 -9.38 18.91
CA LEU A 219 -10.12 -10.25 18.95
C LEU A 219 -9.08 -9.73 19.95
N PHE A 220 -8.97 -8.41 20.05
CA PHE A 220 -8.05 -7.75 20.97
C PHE A 220 -8.64 -6.44 21.51
N LEU A 221 -8.68 -6.34 22.84
CA LEU A 221 -9.08 -5.17 23.63
C LEU A 221 -8.06 -4.98 24.76
N PRO A 222 -7.25 -3.91 24.74
CA PRO A 222 -6.08 -3.82 25.61
C PRO A 222 -6.48 -3.82 27.09
N GLY A 223 -5.84 -4.70 27.87
CA GLY A 223 -6.14 -4.89 29.30
C GLY A 223 -7.49 -5.55 29.62
N VAL A 224 -8.27 -5.97 28.61
CA VAL A 224 -9.60 -6.59 28.81
C VAL A 224 -9.71 -7.96 28.14
N LEU A 225 -9.28 -8.08 26.87
CA LEU A 225 -9.38 -9.31 26.09
C LEU A 225 -8.19 -9.41 25.14
N ALA A 226 -7.53 -10.57 25.12
CA ALA A 226 -6.56 -10.91 24.09
C ALA A 226 -6.81 -12.37 23.68
N GLN A 227 -7.07 -12.60 22.40
CA GLN A 227 -7.16 -13.96 21.85
C GLN A 227 -5.79 -14.42 21.33
N PRO A 228 -5.51 -15.74 21.30
CA PRO A 228 -4.31 -16.26 20.67
C PRO A 228 -4.20 -15.86 19.20
N PRO A 229 -3.00 -15.54 18.69
CA PRO A 229 -1.70 -15.58 19.38
C PRO A 229 -1.31 -14.27 20.11
N LEU A 230 -2.20 -13.27 20.18
CA LEU A 230 -1.89 -11.96 20.79
C LEU A 230 -1.91 -11.98 22.32
N ASP A 231 -2.51 -12.99 22.94
CA ASP A 231 -2.53 -13.18 24.39
C ASP A 231 -1.13 -13.24 25.00
N GLN A 232 -0.22 -14.03 24.41
CA GLN A 232 1.16 -14.15 24.86
C GLN A 232 1.97 -12.86 24.64
N VAL A 233 1.67 -12.13 23.56
CA VAL A 233 2.32 -10.85 23.26
C VAL A 233 1.86 -9.78 24.25
N ALA A 234 0.56 -9.72 24.52
CA ALA A 234 -0.03 -8.80 25.49
C ALA A 234 0.42 -9.07 26.93
N ALA A 235 0.72 -10.33 27.26
CA ALA A 235 1.30 -10.72 28.55
C ALA A 235 2.81 -10.43 28.66
N GLY A 236 3.47 -10.01 27.57
CA GLY A 236 4.92 -9.82 27.52
C GLY A 236 5.73 -11.13 27.56
N GLU A 237 5.08 -12.27 27.37
CA GLU A 237 5.70 -13.60 27.39
C GLU A 237 6.43 -13.91 26.08
N LYS A 238 5.95 -13.35 24.97
CA LYS A 238 6.47 -13.56 23.62
C LYS A 238 6.47 -12.27 22.83
N THR A 239 7.49 -12.06 22.00
CA THR A 239 7.49 -10.93 21.08
C THR A 239 6.60 -11.22 19.87
N LEU A 240 6.03 -10.19 19.26
CA LEU A 240 5.26 -10.37 18.03
C LEU A 240 6.12 -10.98 16.91
N ALA A 241 7.40 -10.59 16.85
CA ALA A 241 8.36 -11.16 15.90
C ALA A 241 8.49 -12.69 16.04
N ALA A 242 8.44 -13.21 17.27
CA ALA A 242 8.47 -14.65 17.50
C ALA A 242 7.16 -15.34 17.09
N VAL A 243 6.00 -14.66 17.23
CA VAL A 243 4.72 -15.16 16.71
C VAL A 243 4.76 -15.25 15.18
N ILE A 244 5.25 -14.20 14.52
CA ILE A 244 5.38 -14.15 13.06
C ILE A 244 6.32 -15.23 12.54
N ALA A 245 7.45 -15.46 13.22
CA ALA A 245 8.45 -16.44 12.81
C ALA A 245 7.95 -17.90 12.86
N GLU A 246 6.88 -18.18 13.60
CA GLU A 246 6.25 -19.50 13.67
C GLU A 246 5.18 -19.72 12.59
N SER A 247 4.80 -18.66 11.86
CA SER A 247 3.84 -18.76 10.76
C SER A 247 4.44 -19.47 9.54
N GLN A 248 3.57 -20.18 8.80
CA GLN A 248 3.93 -20.74 7.49
C GLN A 248 3.84 -19.70 6.37
N GLU A 249 3.23 -18.56 6.64
CA GLU A 249 3.09 -17.43 5.75
C GLU A 249 4.10 -16.33 6.11
N ASP A 250 4.54 -15.58 5.12
CA ASP A 250 5.28 -14.34 5.37
C ASP A 250 4.30 -13.35 6.01
N LEU A 251 4.43 -13.06 7.29
CA LEU A 251 3.64 -12.01 7.97
C LEU A 251 4.53 -10.85 8.41
N THR A 252 5.72 -10.73 7.80
CA THR A 252 6.69 -9.71 8.20
C THR A 252 6.20 -8.29 7.85
N PRO A 253 6.56 -7.29 8.68
CA PRO A 253 6.28 -5.89 8.38
C PRO A 253 6.79 -5.46 7.01
N VAL A 254 5.97 -4.72 6.28
CA VAL A 254 6.25 -4.30 4.90
C VAL A 254 6.99 -2.95 4.92
N THR A 255 7.94 -2.73 4.02
CA THR A 255 8.67 -1.45 3.86
C THR A 255 8.53 -0.93 2.43
N ASP A 256 8.87 0.35 2.20
CA ASP A 256 8.94 0.93 0.85
C ASP A 256 9.95 0.21 -0.06
N ASP A 257 10.99 -0.41 0.50
CA ASP A 257 11.94 -1.25 -0.25
C ASP A 257 11.36 -2.62 -0.65
N ARG A 258 10.31 -3.09 0.04
CA ARG A 258 9.63 -4.37 -0.22
C ARG A 258 8.10 -4.23 -0.10
N PRO A 259 7.44 -3.39 -0.92
CA PRO A 259 6.07 -2.94 -0.70
C PRO A 259 5.01 -3.97 -1.16
N PHE A 260 5.16 -5.25 -0.83
CA PHE A 260 4.30 -6.34 -1.33
C PHE A 260 3.34 -6.87 -0.25
N PHE A 261 2.40 -6.02 0.18
CA PHE A 261 1.49 -6.31 1.29
C PHE A 261 0.58 -7.53 1.09
N TYR A 262 0.29 -7.94 -0.14
CA TYR A 262 -0.55 -9.12 -0.44
C TYR A 262 0.26 -10.37 -0.83
N GLN A 263 1.59 -10.32 -0.73
CA GLN A 263 2.43 -11.48 -1.00
C GLN A 263 2.74 -12.23 0.30
N PHE A 264 1.95 -13.25 0.62
CA PHE A 264 2.11 -14.06 1.84
C PHE A 264 2.99 -15.31 1.67
N GLU A 265 3.44 -15.66 0.46
CA GLU A 265 4.40 -16.77 0.32
C GLU A 265 5.80 -16.35 0.81
N VAL A 266 6.46 -17.23 1.56
CA VAL A 266 7.84 -17.01 1.98
C VAL A 266 8.77 -17.07 0.75
N GLY A 267 9.36 -15.92 0.40
CA GLY A 267 10.28 -15.77 -0.72
C GLY A 267 9.60 -15.37 -2.02
N LEU A 268 10.10 -15.88 -3.15
CA LEU A 268 9.53 -15.58 -4.47
C LEU A 268 8.23 -16.36 -4.68
N PRO A 269 7.15 -15.70 -5.14
CA PRO A 269 5.91 -16.38 -5.50
C PRO A 269 6.17 -17.56 -6.43
N ARG A 270 5.44 -18.66 -6.23
CA ARG A 270 5.59 -19.90 -7.00
C ARG A 270 5.48 -19.66 -8.51
N GLU A 271 4.56 -18.81 -8.93
CA GLU A 271 4.31 -18.42 -10.32
C GLU A 271 5.53 -17.70 -10.88
N LEU A 272 6.08 -16.73 -10.14
CA LEU A 272 7.26 -16.00 -10.56
C LEU A 272 8.49 -16.91 -10.63
N ARG A 273 8.66 -17.81 -9.66
CA ARG A 273 9.75 -18.81 -9.68
C ARG A 273 9.67 -19.69 -10.94
N ASN A 274 8.48 -20.13 -11.30
CA ASN A 274 8.27 -20.94 -12.50
C ASN A 274 8.54 -20.13 -13.78
N LEU A 275 8.06 -18.89 -13.85
CA LEU A 275 8.30 -17.98 -14.98
C LEU A 275 9.79 -17.66 -15.15
N LEU A 276 10.48 -17.32 -14.06
CA LEU A 276 11.92 -17.08 -14.07
C LEU A 276 12.68 -18.35 -14.50
N GLY A 277 12.28 -19.52 -14.01
CA GLY A 277 12.84 -20.80 -14.46
C GLY A 277 12.67 -21.00 -15.97
N ALA A 278 11.49 -20.71 -16.50
CA ALA A 278 11.21 -20.80 -17.95
C ALA A 278 12.01 -19.77 -18.76
N LEU A 279 12.14 -18.53 -18.27
CA LEU A 279 12.92 -17.48 -18.92
C LEU A 279 14.41 -17.78 -18.92
N VAL A 280 14.95 -18.30 -17.82
CA VAL A 280 16.34 -18.76 -17.75
C VAL A 280 16.57 -19.90 -18.75
N LEU A 281 15.65 -20.87 -18.82
CA LEU A 281 15.73 -21.95 -19.80
C LEU A 281 15.68 -21.42 -21.24
N LEU A 282 14.76 -20.51 -21.54
CA LEU A 282 14.63 -19.87 -22.85
C LEU A 282 15.89 -19.07 -23.22
N GLY A 283 16.45 -18.33 -22.25
CA GLY A 283 17.68 -17.57 -22.42
C GLY A 283 18.90 -18.46 -22.67
N LEU A 284 18.98 -19.62 -21.99
CA LEU A 284 20.02 -20.62 -22.25
C LEU A 284 19.88 -21.23 -23.64
N VAL A 285 18.67 -21.63 -24.05
CA VAL A 285 18.40 -22.19 -25.38
C VAL A 285 18.68 -21.15 -26.48
N GLY A 286 18.21 -19.92 -26.29
CA GLY A 286 18.46 -18.81 -27.21
C GLY A 286 19.95 -18.45 -27.27
N GLY A 287 20.64 -18.42 -26.13
CA GLY A 287 22.08 -18.18 -26.05
C GLY A 287 22.91 -19.25 -26.77
N VAL A 288 22.55 -20.53 -26.60
CA VAL A 288 23.16 -21.63 -27.37
C VAL A 288 22.87 -21.49 -28.87
N GLY A 289 21.64 -21.13 -29.25
CA GLY A 289 21.26 -20.89 -30.64
C GLY A 289 22.04 -19.73 -31.28
N VAL A 290 22.20 -18.61 -30.56
CA VAL A 290 23.00 -17.46 -31.00
C VAL A 290 24.48 -17.83 -31.06
N ALA A 291 25.02 -18.53 -30.05
CA ALA A 291 26.42 -18.98 -30.06
C ALA A 291 26.69 -19.93 -31.24
N TRP A 292 25.75 -20.82 -31.56
CA TRP A 292 25.82 -21.68 -32.73
C TRP A 292 25.75 -20.90 -34.06
N ALA A 293 24.84 -19.94 -34.18
CA ALA A 293 24.70 -19.10 -35.36
C ALA A 293 25.91 -18.18 -35.56
N VAL A 294 26.40 -17.53 -34.50
CA VAL A 294 27.63 -16.74 -34.50
C VAL A 294 28.83 -17.63 -34.78
N GLY A 295 28.89 -18.85 -34.24
CA GLY A 295 29.95 -19.83 -34.55
C GLY A 295 30.01 -20.18 -36.03
N ARG A 296 28.87 -20.20 -36.74
CA ARG A 296 28.82 -20.38 -38.20
C ARG A 296 29.24 -19.15 -39.01
N ILE A 297 29.09 -17.94 -38.45
CA ILE A 297 29.35 -16.67 -39.15
C ILE A 297 30.75 -16.12 -38.81
N ALA A 298 31.25 -16.35 -37.59
CA ALA A 298 32.48 -15.80 -37.04
C ALA A 298 33.76 -16.42 -37.61
N ASP A 299 33.67 -17.50 -38.39
CA ASP A 299 34.79 -17.97 -39.23
C ASP A 299 35.26 -16.89 -40.24
N ALA A 300 34.52 -15.79 -40.42
CA ALA A 300 34.86 -14.69 -41.33
C ALA A 300 35.32 -13.37 -40.67
N SER A 301 35.18 -13.16 -39.36
CA SER A 301 35.53 -11.86 -38.73
C SER A 301 35.83 -12.01 -37.22
N GLY A 302 37.08 -11.78 -36.81
CA GLY A 302 37.63 -12.08 -35.48
C GLY A 302 37.08 -11.33 -34.24
N LEU A 303 35.80 -11.02 -34.16
CA LEU A 303 35.17 -10.43 -32.97
C LEU A 303 34.46 -11.51 -32.13
N ARG A 304 35.22 -12.21 -31.28
CA ARG A 304 34.68 -13.24 -30.37
C ARG A 304 34.08 -12.70 -29.05
N LEU A 305 34.26 -11.42 -28.74
CA LEU A 305 33.85 -10.80 -27.46
C LEU A 305 32.72 -9.75 -27.58
N SER A 306 32.23 -9.44 -28.78
CA SER A 306 31.20 -8.38 -28.95
C SER A 306 29.83 -8.67 -28.31
N PRO A 307 29.28 -9.91 -28.29
CA PRO A 307 27.90 -10.11 -27.82
C PRO A 307 27.76 -9.95 -26.31
N LEU A 308 28.74 -10.45 -25.54
CA LEU A 308 28.73 -10.35 -24.08
C LEU A 308 28.85 -8.90 -23.60
N TYR A 309 29.68 -8.11 -24.29
CA TYR A 309 29.83 -6.68 -24.02
C TYR A 309 28.52 -5.91 -24.20
N PHE A 310 27.83 -6.10 -25.34
CA PHE A 310 26.53 -5.44 -25.59
C PHE A 310 25.43 -5.95 -24.65
N ALA A 311 25.43 -7.25 -24.31
CA ALA A 311 24.49 -7.80 -23.34
C ALA A 311 24.68 -7.19 -21.94
N ALA A 312 25.94 -7.03 -21.49
CA ALA A 312 26.25 -6.39 -20.20
C ALA A 312 25.86 -4.90 -20.18
N LEU A 313 26.06 -4.17 -21.28
CA LEU A 313 25.59 -2.80 -21.42
C LEU A 313 24.05 -2.71 -21.36
N GLY A 314 23.35 -3.59 -22.07
CA GLY A 314 21.89 -3.64 -22.02
C GLY A 314 21.37 -3.96 -20.62
N ALA A 315 21.97 -4.95 -19.93
CA ALA A 315 21.61 -5.30 -18.56
C ALA A 315 21.83 -4.14 -17.59
N GLY A 316 22.99 -3.46 -17.69
CA GLY A 316 23.29 -2.29 -16.87
C GLY A 316 22.31 -1.12 -17.11
N PHE A 317 21.95 -0.88 -18.38
CA PHE A 317 20.96 0.15 -18.73
C PHE A 317 19.60 -0.14 -18.09
N ILE A 318 19.09 -1.37 -18.22
CA ILE A 318 17.81 -1.79 -17.64
C ILE A 318 17.82 -1.69 -16.11
N LEU A 319 18.92 -2.07 -15.44
CA LEU A 319 19.03 -1.96 -13.97
C LEU A 319 18.92 -0.51 -13.51
N VAL A 320 19.62 0.41 -14.18
CA VAL A 320 19.55 1.85 -13.87
C VAL A 320 18.15 2.39 -14.15
N GLU A 321 17.54 1.99 -15.27
CA GLU A 321 16.19 2.40 -15.65
C GLU A 321 15.15 1.99 -14.60
N VAL A 322 15.16 0.72 -14.17
CA VAL A 322 14.22 0.20 -13.17
C VAL A 322 14.36 0.94 -11.83
N ALA A 323 15.60 1.15 -11.36
CA ALA A 323 15.85 1.87 -10.12
C ALA A 323 15.33 3.32 -10.17
N LEU A 324 15.54 4.01 -11.30
CA LEU A 324 15.03 5.37 -11.50
C LEU A 324 13.51 5.40 -11.55
N ILE A 325 12.85 4.45 -12.22
CA ILE A 325 11.38 4.37 -12.23
C ILE A 325 10.84 4.20 -10.80
N GLN A 326 11.42 3.30 -10.00
CA GLN A 326 10.97 3.08 -8.62
C GLN A 326 11.11 4.33 -7.76
N GLN A 327 12.28 4.99 -7.77
CA GLN A 327 12.51 6.19 -6.96
C GLN A 327 11.63 7.37 -7.41
N THR A 328 11.43 7.55 -8.71
CA THR A 328 10.69 8.70 -9.24
C THR A 328 9.16 8.51 -9.09
N ARG A 329 8.69 7.27 -8.95
CA ARG A 329 7.26 6.95 -8.79
C ARG A 329 6.65 7.63 -7.57
N LEU A 330 7.38 7.69 -6.46
CA LEU A 330 6.93 8.34 -5.22
C LEU A 330 6.65 9.84 -5.41
N PHE A 331 7.38 10.49 -6.31
CA PHE A 331 7.23 11.93 -6.57
C PHE A 331 6.19 12.25 -7.65
N LEU A 332 6.06 11.38 -8.65
CA LEU A 332 5.18 11.58 -9.80
C LEU A 332 3.79 10.96 -9.62
N GLY A 333 3.61 10.09 -8.61
CA GLY A 333 2.33 9.48 -8.22
C GLY A 333 1.77 8.45 -9.20
N HIS A 334 2.06 8.56 -10.50
CA HIS A 334 1.45 7.73 -11.54
C HIS A 334 2.47 6.84 -12.29
N PRO A 335 2.31 5.49 -12.30
CA PRO A 335 3.29 4.57 -12.90
C PRO A 335 3.55 4.83 -14.39
N ALA A 336 2.50 5.10 -15.18
CA ALA A 336 2.64 5.33 -16.62
C ALA A 336 3.42 6.62 -16.91
N VAL A 337 3.14 7.69 -16.17
CA VAL A 337 3.83 8.98 -16.30
C VAL A 337 5.29 8.84 -15.87
N THR A 338 5.53 8.11 -14.77
CA THR A 338 6.88 7.85 -14.26
C THR A 338 7.71 7.09 -15.28
N ALA A 339 7.21 5.97 -15.80
CA ALA A 339 7.90 5.17 -16.80
C ALA A 339 8.18 6.00 -18.07
N ALA A 340 7.18 6.70 -18.60
CA ALA A 340 7.35 7.53 -19.79
C ALA A 340 8.39 8.66 -19.58
N THR A 341 8.40 9.27 -18.40
CA THR A 341 9.32 10.36 -18.07
C THR A 341 10.75 9.84 -17.96
N VAL A 342 10.98 8.76 -17.19
CA VAL A 342 12.31 8.16 -17.02
C VAL A 342 12.85 7.64 -18.34
N LEU A 343 12.05 6.90 -19.11
CA LEU A 343 12.41 6.45 -20.46
C LEU A 343 12.78 7.62 -21.37
N GLY A 344 11.96 8.67 -21.38
CA GLY A 344 12.20 9.87 -22.18
C GLY A 344 13.53 10.53 -21.84
N VAL A 345 13.83 10.71 -20.55
CA VAL A 345 15.08 11.31 -20.07
C VAL A 345 16.29 10.45 -20.43
N LEU A 346 16.21 9.12 -20.23
CA LEU A 346 17.30 8.20 -20.56
C LEU A 346 17.58 8.15 -22.07
N LEU A 347 16.54 8.12 -22.90
CA LEU A 347 16.69 8.13 -24.36
C LEU A 347 17.27 9.45 -24.88
N LEU A 348 16.83 10.59 -24.34
CA LEU A 348 17.40 11.89 -24.68
C LEU A 348 18.86 12.00 -24.23
N GLY A 349 19.18 11.54 -23.02
CA GLY A 349 20.55 11.49 -22.50
C GLY A 349 21.47 10.61 -23.36
N GLY A 350 21.01 9.42 -23.73
CA GLY A 350 21.72 8.52 -24.63
C GLY A 350 21.94 9.11 -26.02
N SER A 351 20.93 9.78 -26.57
CA SER A 351 21.02 10.48 -27.86
C SER A 351 22.04 11.62 -27.82
N ALA A 352 22.00 12.45 -26.77
CA ALA A 352 22.95 13.55 -26.58
C ALA A 352 24.39 13.03 -26.38
N GLY A 353 24.57 11.95 -25.61
CA GLY A 353 25.86 11.29 -25.42
C GLY A 353 26.47 10.79 -26.74
N SER A 354 25.64 10.14 -27.58
CA SER A 354 26.05 9.66 -28.91
C SER A 354 26.47 10.81 -29.85
N LEU A 355 25.72 11.91 -29.85
CA LEU A 355 26.04 13.12 -30.62
C LEU A 355 27.35 13.77 -30.17
N LEU A 356 27.62 13.82 -28.85
CA LEU A 356 28.86 14.40 -28.33
C LEU A 356 30.08 13.52 -28.64
N PHE A 357 29.92 12.19 -28.60
CA PHE A 357 31.00 11.26 -28.89
C PHE A 357 31.36 11.23 -30.38
N SER A 358 30.35 11.20 -31.27
CA SER A 358 30.57 11.25 -32.73
C SER A 358 31.35 12.50 -33.15
N ARG A 359 30.98 13.67 -32.61
CA ARG A 359 31.70 14.94 -32.86
C ARG A 359 33.15 14.94 -32.39
N ARG A 360 33.47 14.25 -31.27
CA ARG A 360 34.86 14.11 -30.79
C ARG A 360 35.69 13.20 -31.69
N GLN A 361 35.08 12.15 -32.23
CA GLN A 361 35.75 11.22 -33.13
C GLN A 361 36.08 11.88 -34.48
N GLU A 362 35.16 12.68 -35.03
CA GLU A 362 35.39 13.49 -36.22
C GLU A 362 36.51 14.52 -36.01
N ASN A 363 36.50 15.27 -34.90
CA ASN A 363 37.55 16.25 -34.58
C ASN A 363 38.92 15.60 -34.31
N GLY A 364 38.94 14.42 -33.69
CA GLY A 364 40.17 13.65 -33.47
C GLY A 364 40.77 13.10 -34.76
N ALA A 365 39.93 12.69 -35.72
CA ALA A 365 40.36 12.25 -37.04
C ALA A 365 40.92 13.40 -37.89
N MET A 366 40.31 14.59 -37.82
CA MET A 366 40.83 15.78 -38.53
C MET A 366 42.13 16.32 -37.95
N SER A 367 42.47 16.06 -36.67
CA SER A 367 43.76 16.48 -36.09
C SER A 367 44.94 15.56 -36.44
N ARG A 368 44.67 14.40 -37.04
CA ARG A 368 45.67 13.39 -37.47
C ARG A 368 45.92 13.39 -38.98
N LEU A 369 45.21 14.24 -39.72
CA LEU A 369 45.46 14.61 -41.12
C LEU A 369 46.16 15.96 -41.12
#